data_AF-A0A7W9IDC5-F1
#
_entry.id   AF-A0A7W9IDC5-F1
#
_cell.length_a   1.000
_cell.length_b   1.000
_cell.length_c   1.000
_cell.angle_alpha   90.00
_cell.angle_beta   90.00
_cell.angle_gamma   90.00
#
_symmetry.space_group_name_H-M   'P 1'
#
loop_
_entity.id
_entity.type
_entity.pdbx_description
1 polymer ?
#
loop_
_entity_poly.entity_id
_entity_poly.type
_entity_poly.pdbx_seq_one_letter_code
_entity_poly.pdbx_strand_id
1 'polypeptide(L)'
;MTDSRKKISAFEERLVACADERSFKVSKNPTLYYIELEHTSRSRVVYLDRRKALLNAIAVSVSPESDLGCLASIPGLVIPVEFRHGSGMTRFPKRANKGERPIHYGYLIICADIGAYGRLLKWVADEGADTD
;
A
#
# COMPACT_ATOMS: atom_id res chain seq x y z
N MET A 1 26.56 2.22 14.47
CA MET A 1 25.34 2.68 13.79
C MET A 1 25.12 1.77 12.59
N THR A 2 24.30 0.74 12.75
CA THR A 2 24.14 -0.32 11.73
C THR A 2 23.30 0.22 10.59
N ASP A 3 23.92 0.49 9.44
CA ASP A 3 23.28 0.79 8.16
C ASP A 3 22.38 -0.38 7.78
N SER A 4 21.17 -0.39 8.33
CA SER A 4 20.19 -1.45 8.17
C SER A 4 19.31 -1.11 6.99
N ARG A 5 19.92 -0.96 5.80
CA ARG A 5 19.20 -1.20 4.54
C ARG A 5 18.76 -2.66 4.58
N LYS A 6 17.62 -2.94 5.21
CA LYS A 6 17.06 -4.29 5.28
C LYS A 6 16.73 -4.70 3.86
N LYS A 7 17.60 -5.54 3.32
CA LYS A 7 17.59 -6.06 1.95
C LYS A 7 16.16 -6.43 1.57
N ILE A 8 15.73 -5.93 0.41
CA ILE A 8 14.46 -6.33 -0.19
C ILE A 8 14.59 -7.81 -0.59
N SER A 9 13.57 -8.61 -0.31
CA SER A 9 13.52 -10.01 -0.71
C SER A 9 13.19 -10.14 -2.21
N ALA A 10 13.50 -11.28 -2.82
CA ALA A 10 13.17 -11.54 -4.23
C ALA A 10 11.65 -11.43 -4.51
N PHE A 11 10.81 -11.78 -3.53
CA PHE A 11 9.36 -11.60 -3.68
C PHE A 11 8.96 -10.12 -3.64
N GLU A 12 9.50 -9.34 -2.71
CA GLU A 12 9.28 -7.89 -2.67
C GLU A 12 9.81 -7.20 -3.93
N GLU A 13 10.96 -7.61 -4.48
CA GLU A 13 11.50 -7.11 -5.75
C GLU A 13 10.52 -7.34 -6.92
N ARG A 14 9.90 -8.52 -6.99
CA ARG A 14 8.86 -8.81 -7.99
C ARG A 14 7.63 -7.92 -7.84
N LEU A 15 7.22 -7.64 -6.60
CA LEU A 15 6.10 -6.73 -6.33
C LEU A 15 6.47 -5.28 -6.71
N VAL A 16 7.68 -4.83 -6.39
CA VAL A 16 8.18 -3.50 -6.80
C VAL A 16 8.25 -3.39 -8.33
N ALA A 17 8.72 -4.42 -9.02
CA ALA A 17 8.73 -4.44 -10.50
C ALA A 17 7.32 -4.36 -11.08
N CYS A 18 6.36 -5.12 -10.54
CA CYS A 18 4.95 -5.02 -10.94
C CYS A 18 4.36 -3.63 -10.65
N ALA A 19 4.77 -2.99 -9.56
CA ALA A 19 4.37 -1.62 -9.25
C ALA A 19 4.94 -0.61 -10.24
N ASP A 20 6.19 -0.81 -10.67
CA ASP A 20 6.87 0.02 -11.65
C ASP A 20 6.14 0.01 -13.00
N GLU A 21 5.68 -1.16 -13.47
CA GLU A 21 4.83 -1.28 -14.67
C GLU A 21 3.51 -0.47 -14.58
N ARG A 22 3.12 -0.05 -13.38
CA ARG A 22 1.97 0.80 -13.09
C ARG A 22 2.36 2.22 -12.68
N SER A 23 3.59 2.64 -12.98
CA SER A 23 4.15 3.95 -12.64
C SER A 23 4.23 4.24 -11.14
N PHE A 24 4.23 3.21 -10.28
CA PHE A 24 4.51 3.35 -8.86
C PHE A 24 5.99 3.07 -8.57
N LYS A 25 6.69 4.06 -8.00
CA LYS A 25 8.10 3.97 -7.65
C LYS A 25 8.28 3.95 -6.14
N VAL A 26 9.34 3.31 -5.66
CA VAL A 26 9.74 3.39 -4.25
C VAL A 26 10.13 4.84 -3.94
N SER A 27 9.35 5.51 -3.09
CA SER A 27 9.54 6.95 -2.79
C SER A 27 10.52 7.19 -1.64
N LYS A 28 10.66 6.21 -0.74
CA LYS A 28 11.51 6.29 0.45
C LYS A 28 12.21 4.96 0.71
N ASN A 29 13.29 5.01 1.48
CA ASN A 29 13.97 3.81 1.95
C ASN A 29 12.96 2.86 2.64
N PRO A 30 12.90 1.57 2.23
CA PRO A 30 12.05 0.58 2.87
C PRO A 30 12.26 0.53 4.38
N THR A 31 11.15 0.55 5.13
CA THR A 31 11.17 0.38 6.59
C THR A 31 11.13 -1.10 6.95
N LEU A 32 11.12 -1.45 8.23
CA LEU A 32 10.90 -2.84 8.66
C LEU A 32 9.51 -3.37 8.27
N TYR A 33 8.51 -2.50 8.18
CA TYR A 33 7.11 -2.92 8.04
C TYR A 33 6.53 -2.63 6.67
N TYR A 34 7.03 -1.58 6.00
CA TYR A 34 6.41 -1.08 4.77
C TYR A 34 7.44 -0.65 3.74
N ILE A 35 7.09 -0.83 2.46
CA ILE A 35 7.69 -0.14 1.31
C ILE A 35 6.67 0.93 0.85
N GLU A 36 7.06 2.20 0.89
CA GLU A 36 6.23 3.30 0.37
C GLU A 36 6.40 3.35 -1.16
N LEU A 37 5.28 3.29 -1.86
CA LEU A 37 5.22 3.35 -3.32
C LEU A 37 4.39 4.56 -3.72
N GLU A 38 4.94 5.43 -4.55
CA GLU A 38 4.31 6.66 -5.02
C GLU A 38 4.13 6.62 -6.54
N HIS A 39 2.94 6.97 -7.01
CA HIS A 39 2.65 7.12 -8.42
C HIS A 39 3.36 8.36 -8.97
N THR A 40 4.13 8.22 -10.05
CA THR A 40 5.04 9.27 -10.56
C THR A 40 4.36 10.58 -10.96
N SER A 41 3.08 10.54 -11.34
CA SER A 41 2.36 11.73 -11.86
C SER A 41 1.06 12.10 -11.15
N ARG A 42 0.60 11.30 -10.17
CA ARG A 42 -0.77 11.46 -9.62
C ARG A 42 -0.83 11.69 -8.11
N SER A 43 0.30 11.95 -7.45
CA SER A 43 0.38 12.15 -5.98
C SER A 43 -0.34 11.06 -5.16
N ARG A 44 -0.46 9.85 -5.72
CA ARG A 44 -1.07 8.68 -5.07
C ARG A 44 0.01 7.86 -4.41
N VAL A 45 -0.25 7.43 -3.18
CA VAL A 45 0.70 6.66 -2.38
C VAL A 45 0.02 5.42 -1.84
N VAL A 46 0.72 4.29 -1.91
CA VAL A 46 0.34 3.04 -1.25
C VAL A 46 1.52 2.51 -0.44
N TYR A 47 1.22 1.64 0.53
CA TYR A 47 2.24 1.01 1.37
C TYR A 47 2.17 -0.50 1.25
N LEU A 48 3.17 -1.13 0.65
CA LEU A 48 3.28 -2.59 0.63
C LEU A 48 3.69 -3.11 2.02
N ASP A 49 2.90 -4.00 2.63
CA ASP A 49 3.21 -4.60 3.94
C ASP A 49 4.26 -5.70 3.79
N ARG A 50 5.47 -5.41 4.28
CA ARG A 50 6.63 -6.31 4.20
C ARG A 50 6.46 -7.57 5.03
N ARG A 51 5.72 -7.51 6.15
CA ARG A 51 5.52 -8.71 6.99
C ARG A 51 4.66 -9.73 6.27
N LYS A 52 3.74 -9.29 5.43
CA LYS A 52 2.96 -10.17 4.56
C LYS A 52 3.80 -10.70 3.41
N ALA A 53 4.63 -9.86 2.79
CA ALA A 53 5.54 -10.29 1.73
C ALA A 53 6.52 -11.38 2.20
N LEU A 54 7.01 -11.32 3.45
CA LEU A 54 7.83 -12.38 4.06
C LEU A 54 7.13 -13.75 4.16
N LEU A 55 5.79 -13.76 4.13
CA LEU A 55 4.96 -14.96 4.12
C LEU A 55 4.45 -15.31 2.71
N ASN A 56 5.05 -14.72 1.67
CA ASN A 56 4.60 -14.80 0.27
C ASN A 56 3.12 -14.36 0.07
N ALA A 57 2.61 -13.51 0.96
CA ALA A 57 1.29 -12.91 0.84
C ALA A 57 1.41 -11.45 0.42
N ILE A 58 0.44 -10.97 -0.36
CA ILE A 58 0.44 -9.59 -0.85
C ILE A 58 -0.61 -8.80 -0.08
N ALA A 59 -0.17 -7.77 0.64
CA ALA A 59 -1.07 -6.84 1.29
C ALA A 59 -0.57 -5.41 1.16
N VAL A 60 -1.50 -4.49 0.90
CA VAL A 60 -1.20 -3.11 0.55
C VAL A 60 -2.12 -2.21 1.35
N SER A 61 -1.55 -1.26 2.09
CA SER A 61 -2.34 -0.20 2.69
C SER A 61 -2.64 0.87 1.66
N VAL A 62 -3.93 1.18 1.47
CA VAL A 62 -4.42 2.30 0.66
C VAL A 62 -4.99 3.41 1.54
N SER A 63 -5.20 4.59 0.95
CA SER A 63 -5.73 5.76 1.66
C SER A 63 -7.06 5.42 2.35
N PRO A 64 -7.32 5.92 3.57
CA PRO A 64 -8.62 5.75 4.21
C PRO A 64 -9.75 6.53 3.53
N GLU A 65 -9.43 7.45 2.63
CA GLU A 65 -10.39 8.19 1.80
C GLU A 65 -10.79 7.42 0.54
N SER A 66 -10.17 6.26 0.28
CA SER A 66 -10.44 5.47 -0.92
C SER A 66 -11.85 4.88 -0.94
N ASP A 67 -12.50 4.86 -2.11
CA ASP A 67 -13.83 4.26 -2.28
C ASP A 67 -13.77 2.72 -2.20
N LEU A 68 -14.09 2.20 -1.01
CA LEU A 68 -14.12 0.77 -0.75
C LEU A 68 -15.17 0.00 -1.57
N GLY A 69 -16.27 0.65 -1.96
CA GLY A 69 -17.32 0.02 -2.77
C GLY A 69 -16.78 -0.33 -4.15
N CYS A 70 -16.06 0.62 -4.77
CA CYS A 70 -15.37 0.37 -6.03
C CYS A 70 -14.26 -0.68 -5.88
N LEU A 71 -13.45 -0.62 -4.82
CA LEU A 71 -12.42 -1.61 -4.56
C LEU A 71 -12.96 -3.04 -4.39
N ALA A 72 -14.11 -3.21 -3.74
CA ALA A 72 -14.74 -4.50 -3.52
C ALA A 72 -15.18 -5.19 -4.84
N SER A 73 -15.36 -4.42 -5.92
CA SER A 73 -15.69 -4.96 -7.25
C SER A 73 -14.48 -5.54 -8.00
N ILE A 74 -13.26 -5.29 -7.53
CA ILE A 74 -12.04 -5.73 -8.21
C ILE A 74 -11.76 -7.20 -7.88
N PRO A 75 -11.71 -8.11 -8.88
CA PRO A 75 -11.48 -9.53 -8.63
C PRO A 75 -10.15 -9.80 -7.93
N GLY A 76 -10.19 -10.66 -6.90
CA GLY A 76 -9.01 -11.10 -6.16
C GLY A 76 -8.54 -10.15 -5.06
N LEU A 77 -9.31 -9.09 -4.74
CA LEU A 77 -9.07 -8.25 -3.56
C LEU A 77 -9.95 -8.69 -2.40
N VAL A 78 -9.37 -8.71 -1.20
CA VAL A 78 -10.11 -8.86 0.06
C VAL A 78 -10.04 -7.54 0.81
N ILE A 79 -11.19 -6.89 0.93
CA ILE A 79 -11.33 -5.59 1.58
C ILE A 79 -11.60 -5.82 3.08
N PRO A 80 -10.73 -5.37 3.98
CA PRO A 80 -10.98 -5.49 5.41
C PRO A 80 -12.05 -4.51 5.88
N VAL A 81 -12.74 -4.84 6.97
CA VAL A 81 -13.71 -3.95 7.63
C VAL A 81 -13.02 -2.89 8.51
N GLU A 82 -11.74 -3.12 8.87
CA GLU A 82 -11.02 -2.31 9.84
C GLU A 82 -9.80 -1.59 9.26
N PHE A 83 -9.50 -0.43 9.84
CA PHE A 83 -8.28 0.31 9.57
C PHE A 83 -7.05 -0.35 10.20
N ARG A 84 -5.94 -0.34 9.48
CA ARG A 84 -4.62 -0.66 10.01
C ARG A 84 -3.90 0.63 10.39
N HIS A 85 -3.41 0.70 11.62
CA HIS A 85 -2.57 1.80 12.10
C HIS A 85 -1.07 1.47 11.92
N GLY A 86 -0.27 2.48 11.58
CA GLY A 86 1.18 2.31 11.42
C GLY A 86 1.92 3.64 11.31
N SER A 87 2.87 3.89 12.20
CA SER A 87 3.64 5.14 12.26
C SER A 87 4.45 5.46 10.99
N GLY A 88 4.80 4.44 10.20
CA GLY A 88 5.54 4.60 8.94
C GLY A 88 4.70 5.07 7.75
N MET A 89 3.36 5.09 7.86
CA MET A 89 2.44 5.47 6.77
C MET A 89 2.24 6.98 6.71
N THR A 90 3.34 7.73 6.68
CA THR A 90 3.37 9.18 6.95
C THR A 90 2.53 10.06 6.01
N ARG A 91 2.15 9.55 4.84
CA ARG A 91 1.33 10.25 3.84
C ARG A 91 -0.17 10.08 4.08
N PHE A 92 -0.59 9.15 4.93
CA PHE A 92 -1.99 8.96 5.29
C PHE A 92 -2.40 9.88 6.45
N PRO A 93 -3.69 10.19 6.63
CA PRO A 93 -4.12 10.98 7.79
C PRO A 93 -3.91 10.21 9.09
N LYS A 94 -3.96 10.93 10.22
CA LYS A 94 -3.87 10.34 11.56
C LYS A 94 -5.24 10.25 12.21
N ARG A 95 -5.47 9.20 12.99
CA ARG A 95 -6.65 9.05 13.85
C ARG A 95 -6.24 8.53 15.22
N ALA A 96 -7.00 8.89 16.25
CA ALA A 96 -6.83 8.33 17.58
C ALA A 96 -7.04 6.81 17.53
N ASN A 97 -6.08 6.06 18.06
CA ASN A 97 -6.13 4.60 18.12
C ASN A 97 -6.28 4.20 19.60
N LYS A 98 -7.37 3.53 19.97
CA LYS A 98 -7.62 3.06 21.35
C LYS A 98 -7.50 4.14 22.45
N GLY A 99 -7.88 5.38 22.14
CA GLY A 99 -7.80 6.50 23.08
C GLY A 99 -6.38 7.08 23.26
N GLU A 100 -5.41 6.62 22.48
CA GLU A 100 -4.02 7.09 22.52
C GLU A 100 -3.75 8.20 21.50
N ARG A 101 -2.47 8.62 21.41
CA ARG A 101 -1.97 9.62 20.45
C ARG A 101 -2.36 9.25 19.01
N PRO A 102 -2.68 10.23 18.15
CA PRO A 102 -3.02 9.96 16.76
C PRO A 102 -1.90 9.24 15.99
N ILE A 103 -2.26 8.15 15.31
CA ILE A 103 -1.34 7.35 14.46
C ILE A 103 -1.89 7.33 13.03
N HIS A 104 -1.00 7.31 12.04
CA HIS A 104 -1.39 7.16 10.64
C HIS A 104 -2.14 5.85 10.42
N TYR A 105 -3.14 5.87 9.55
CA TYR A 105 -4.00 4.72 9.31
C TYR A 105 -4.45 4.61 7.85
N GLY A 106 -4.79 3.40 7.41
CA GLY A 106 -5.33 3.12 6.08
C GLY A 106 -5.99 1.75 6.00
N TYR A 107 -6.55 1.39 4.86
CA TYR A 107 -7.15 0.08 4.64
C TYR A 107 -6.12 -0.91 4.14
N LEU A 108 -5.91 -2.01 4.86
CA LEU A 108 -4.96 -3.05 4.47
C LEU A 108 -5.63 -4.06 3.53
N ILE A 109 -5.55 -3.80 2.23
CA ILE A 109 -6.14 -4.66 1.20
C ILE A 109 -5.26 -5.88 0.99
N ILE A 110 -5.85 -7.09 1.05
CA ILE A 110 -5.13 -8.32 0.72
C ILE A 110 -5.38 -8.65 -0.75
N CYS A 111 -4.31 -8.95 -1.49
CA CYS A 111 -4.38 -9.35 -2.88
C CYS A 111 -4.14 -10.87 -2.99
N ALA A 112 -5.00 -11.57 -3.72
CA ALA A 112 -4.89 -13.02 -3.90
C ALA A 112 -3.62 -13.42 -4.69
N ASP A 113 -3.21 -12.58 -5.63
CA ASP A 113 -2.05 -12.80 -6.50
C ASP A 113 -1.48 -11.47 -7.04
N ILE A 114 -0.40 -11.56 -7.81
CA ILE A 114 0.27 -10.41 -8.42
C ILE A 114 -0.61 -9.68 -9.45
N GLY A 115 -1.54 -10.39 -10.09
CA GLY A 115 -2.50 -9.79 -11.02
C GLY A 115 -3.55 -8.95 -10.28
N ALA A 116 -4.05 -9.43 -9.14
CA ALA A 116 -4.92 -8.67 -8.25
C ALA A 116 -4.21 -7.42 -7.71
N TYR A 117 -2.95 -7.55 -7.33
CA TYR A 117 -2.11 -6.42 -6.96
C TYR A 117 -1.97 -5.38 -8.08
N GLY A 118 -1.69 -5.82 -9.31
CA GLY A 118 -1.62 -4.94 -10.46
C GLY A 118 -2.95 -4.22 -10.77
N ARG A 119 -4.10 -4.90 -10.59
CA ARG A 119 -5.44 -4.28 -10.70
C ARG A 119 -5.68 -3.24 -9.62
N LEU A 120 -5.30 -3.52 -8.37
CA LEU A 120 -5.38 -2.56 -7.27
C LEU A 120 -4.57 -1.29 -7.59
N LEU A 121 -3.32 -1.44 -8.03
CA LEU A 121 -2.48 -0.28 -8.36
C LEU A 121 -3.05 0.54 -9.51
N LYS A 122 -3.56 -0.12 -10.56
CA LYS A 122 -4.25 0.56 -11.66
C LYS A 122 -5.43 1.38 -11.14
N TRP A 123 -6.26 0.78 -10.29
CA TRP A 123 -7.40 1.49 -9.70
C TRP A 123 -6.95 2.68 -8.85
N VAL A 124 -5.94 2.52 -7.98
CA VAL A 124 -5.42 3.63 -7.16
C VAL A 124 -4.85 4.75 -8.04
N ALA A 125 -4.19 4.42 -9.14
CA ALA A 125 -3.71 5.42 -10.08
C ALA A 125 -4.89 6.18 -10.71
N ASP A 126 -5.95 5.47 -11.10
CA ASP A 126 -7.13 6.03 -11.77
C ASP A 126 -8.11 6.72 -10.81
N GLU A 127 -8.00 6.50 -9.50
CA GLU A 127 -8.76 7.19 -8.47
C GLU A 127 -8.53 8.70 -8.59
N GLY A 128 -9.57 9.44 -9.02
CA GLY A 128 -9.53 10.89 -9.29
C GLY A 128 -9.27 11.31 -10.75
N ALA A 129 -9.27 10.39 -11.72
CA ALA A 129 -9.16 10.73 -13.14
C ALA A 129 -10.48 11.20 -13.79
N ASP A 130 -11.61 11.18 -13.07
CA ASP A 130 -12.96 11.50 -13.58
C ASP A 130 -13.60 12.73 -12.90
N THR A 131 -12.84 13.80 -12.68
CA THR A 131 -13.41 15.14 -12.43
C THR A 131 -12.46 16.21 -12.96
N ASP A 132 -12.59 16.51 -14.26
CA ASP A 132 -12.57 17.87 -14.82
C ASP A 132 -13.15 17.86 -16.24
#